data_AF-A0A1Q7JQ57-F1
#
_entry.id   AF-A0A1Q7JQ57-F1
#
_cell.length_a   1.000
_cell.length_b   1.000
_cell.length_c   1.000
_cell.angle_alpha   90.00
_cell.angle_beta   90.00
_cell.angle_gamma   90.00
#
_symmetry.space_group_name_H-M   'P 1'
#
loop_
_entity.id
_entity.type
_entity.pdbx_description
1 polymer ?
#
loop_
_entity_poly.entity_id
_entity_poly.type
_entity_poly.pdbx_seq_one_letter_code
_entity_poly.pdbx_strand_id
1 'polypeptide(L)'
;MQAELFSAAGGQTNAWADFDNDGDLDEFVGFRGRANRLYRDVLPDLVKTHDASHGVQWIDFDNDGALDLALANNDAQGGHYLFHNRLTADRARASIAIDVVDARGRHTKSGAEVRVYAAGTRRLISSALVDSGSGYCSQNVMPAHLGVAGHARVDVEVTVLTKSGRKIVAHRNVDPRTAPRPLVINARQ
;
A
#
# COMPACT_ATOMS: atom_id res chain seq x y z
N MET A 1 16.00 18.60 2.29
CA MET A 1 16.40 17.44 1.48
C MET A 1 17.20 16.50 2.38
N GLN A 2 16.77 15.24 2.56
CA GLN A 2 17.43 14.26 3.43
C GLN A 2 18.54 13.50 2.68
N ALA A 3 19.51 14.22 2.11
CA ALA A 3 20.50 13.64 1.18
C ALA A 3 21.31 12.49 1.81
N GLU A 4 21.63 12.55 3.10
CA GLU A 4 22.35 11.50 3.80
C GLU A 4 21.52 10.22 3.95
N LEU A 5 20.21 10.34 4.17
CA LEU A 5 19.28 9.21 4.28
C LEU A 5 19.23 8.41 2.96
N PHE A 6 19.16 9.12 1.83
CA PHE A 6 19.07 8.55 0.48
C PHE A 6 20.43 8.38 -0.22
N SER A 7 21.55 8.51 0.49
CA SER A 7 22.90 8.50 -0.11
C SER A 7 23.43 7.12 -0.51
N ALA A 8 22.77 6.03 -0.12
CA ALA A 8 23.28 4.70 -0.41
C ALA A 8 23.14 4.32 -1.87
N ALA A 9 24.27 4.07 -2.52
CA ALA A 9 24.32 3.47 -3.84
C ALA A 9 23.97 1.97 -3.79
N GLY A 10 23.45 1.47 -4.91
CA GLY A 10 23.20 0.04 -5.15
C GLY A 10 21.82 -0.48 -4.78
N GLY A 11 20.82 0.40 -4.61
CA GLY A 11 19.42 -0.03 -4.49
C GLY A 11 18.96 -0.77 -5.75
N GLN A 12 18.19 -1.85 -5.59
CA GLN A 12 17.75 -2.71 -6.69
C GLN A 12 16.23 -2.70 -6.88
N THR A 13 15.49 -2.87 -5.79
CA THR A 13 14.03 -2.90 -5.81
C THR A 13 13.49 -1.93 -4.76
N ASN A 14 12.32 -1.37 -4.98
CA ASN A 14 11.65 -0.53 -4.00
C ASN A 14 10.13 -0.66 -4.09
N ALA A 15 9.44 -0.32 -3.01
CA ALA A 15 7.99 -0.19 -3.00
C ALA A 15 7.54 0.77 -1.91
N TRP A 16 6.48 1.51 -2.23
CA TRP A 16 5.81 2.42 -1.31
C TRP A 16 4.56 1.76 -0.72
N ALA A 17 4.35 1.94 0.58
CA ALA A 17 3.12 1.57 1.29
C ALA A 17 3.06 2.28 2.63
N ASP A 18 1.85 2.46 3.18
CA ASP A 18 1.65 2.92 4.55
C ASP A 18 1.70 1.70 5.49
N PHE A 19 2.90 1.34 5.93
CA PHE A 19 3.19 0.08 6.62
C PHE A 19 2.64 0.06 8.04
N ASP A 20 2.62 1.22 8.69
CA ASP A 20 2.21 1.36 10.08
C ASP A 20 0.77 1.88 10.23
N ASN A 21 0.12 2.27 9.13
CA ASN A 21 -1.22 2.85 9.04
C ASN A 21 -1.35 4.27 9.64
N ASP A 22 -0.29 5.09 9.67
CA ASP A 22 -0.34 6.50 10.11
C ASP A 22 -0.94 7.45 9.09
N GLY A 23 -1.17 6.99 7.85
CA GLY A 23 -1.68 7.81 6.74
C GLY A 23 -0.58 8.31 5.80
N ASP A 24 0.69 8.11 6.15
CA ASP A 24 1.86 8.62 5.46
C ASP A 24 2.65 7.45 4.81
N LEU A 25 2.70 7.37 3.47
CA LEU A 25 3.44 6.31 2.74
C LEU A 25 4.94 6.14 3.10
N ASP A 26 5.33 4.98 3.61
CA ASP A 26 6.72 4.56 3.81
C ASP A 26 7.35 4.03 2.51
N GLU A 27 8.68 4.13 2.40
CA GLU A 27 9.43 3.57 1.27
C GLU A 27 10.37 2.45 1.72
N PHE A 28 10.16 1.25 1.20
CA PHE A 28 11.14 0.17 1.31
C PHE A 28 12.09 0.20 0.11
N VAL A 29 13.40 0.03 0.37
CA VAL A 29 14.42 -0.14 -0.66
C VAL A 29 15.27 -1.37 -0.35
N GLY A 30 15.24 -2.31 -1.29
CA GLY A 30 16.04 -3.51 -1.31
C GLY A 30 17.42 -3.29 -1.90
N PHE A 31 18.43 -3.92 -1.30
CA PHE A 31 19.81 -3.91 -1.77
C PHE A 31 20.32 -5.34 -1.88
N ARG A 32 21.22 -5.59 -2.84
CA ARG A 32 21.88 -6.89 -2.99
C ARG A 32 23.16 -6.96 -2.16
N GLY A 33 23.33 -8.01 -1.36
CA GLY A 33 24.56 -8.24 -0.58
C GLY A 33 24.82 -7.22 0.54
N ARG A 34 23.78 -6.48 0.97
CA ARG A 34 23.82 -5.56 2.12
C ARG A 34 22.42 -5.34 2.67
N ALA A 35 22.34 -4.68 3.83
CA ALA A 35 21.08 -4.44 4.51
C ALA A 35 20.08 -3.59 3.69
N ASN A 36 18.83 -4.04 3.69
CA ASN A 36 17.68 -3.31 3.18
C ASN A 36 17.34 -2.10 4.07
N ARG A 37 16.51 -1.20 3.54
CA ARG A 37 16.08 0.02 4.24
C ARG A 37 14.57 0.22 4.15
N LEU A 38 13.99 0.72 5.23
CA LEU A 38 12.67 1.35 5.27
C LEU A 38 12.89 2.81 5.63
N TYR A 39 12.37 3.71 4.82
CA TYR A 39 12.43 5.14 5.03
C TYR A 39 11.07 5.62 5.51
N ARG A 40 11.07 6.28 6.68
CA ARG A 40 9.95 6.81 7.49
C ARG A 40 9.71 6.08 8.82
N ASP A 41 10.11 4.81 8.95
CA ASP A 41 10.18 4.10 10.24
C ASP A 41 11.43 3.18 10.34
N VAL A 42 11.77 2.71 11.54
CA VAL A 42 12.88 1.78 11.78
C VAL A 42 12.49 0.41 11.26
N LEU A 43 13.09 0.01 10.14
CA LEU A 43 12.96 -1.36 9.63
C LEU A 43 13.37 -2.35 10.74
N PRO A 44 12.53 -3.36 11.08
CA PRO A 44 12.90 -4.38 12.04
C PRO A 44 14.19 -5.08 11.62
N ASP A 45 15.07 -5.40 12.58
CA ASP A 45 16.38 -5.98 12.28
C ASP A 45 16.27 -7.28 11.47
N LEU A 46 15.19 -8.03 11.68
CA LEU A 46 14.87 -9.24 10.93
C LEU A 46 14.79 -9.02 9.41
N VAL A 47 14.31 -7.86 8.95
CA VAL A 47 14.22 -7.54 7.52
C VAL A 47 15.57 -7.06 6.97
N LYS A 48 16.43 -6.46 7.81
CA LYS A 48 17.77 -6.01 7.40
C LYS A 48 18.72 -7.17 7.10
N THR A 49 18.52 -8.33 7.71
CA THR A 49 19.37 -9.51 7.52
C THR A 49 19.02 -10.34 6.30
N HIS A 50 17.95 -9.98 5.58
CA HIS A 50 17.53 -10.64 4.34
C HIS A 50 17.53 -9.60 3.24
N ASP A 51 18.35 -9.79 2.21
CA ASP A 51 18.42 -8.90 1.06
C ASP A 51 17.25 -9.13 0.08
N ALA A 52 17.00 -8.13 -0.75
CA ALA A 52 16.01 -8.20 -1.83
C ALA A 52 16.65 -7.72 -3.13
N SER A 53 16.71 -8.60 -4.12
CA SER A 53 17.32 -8.31 -5.42
C SER A 53 16.30 -8.29 -6.56
N HIS A 54 15.23 -9.09 -6.47
CA HIS A 54 14.36 -9.37 -7.63
C HIS A 54 12.87 -9.12 -7.41
N GLY A 55 12.45 -8.75 -6.20
CA GLY A 55 11.06 -8.43 -5.95
C GLY A 55 10.83 -7.96 -4.52
N VAL A 56 9.92 -7.00 -4.38
CA VAL A 56 9.35 -6.58 -3.11
C VAL A 56 7.85 -6.39 -3.32
N GLN A 57 7.05 -6.92 -2.41
CA GLN A 57 5.60 -6.73 -2.41
C GLN A 57 5.12 -6.41 -1.01
N TRP A 58 4.26 -5.39 -0.92
CA TRP A 58 3.39 -5.19 0.24
C TRP A 58 2.07 -5.92 0.02
N ILE A 59 1.62 -6.67 1.04
CA ILE A 59 0.40 -7.47 1.01
C ILE A 59 -0.18 -7.62 2.41
N ASP A 60 -1.50 -7.57 2.58
CA ASP A 60 -2.18 -7.96 3.82
C ASP A 60 -2.59 -9.44 3.67
N PHE A 61 -1.69 -10.39 3.96
CA PHE A 61 -1.88 -11.79 3.52
C PHE A 61 -2.87 -12.55 4.40
N ASP A 62 -3.07 -12.12 5.63
CA ASP A 62 -3.99 -12.73 6.59
C ASP A 62 -5.26 -11.88 6.85
N ASN A 63 -5.39 -10.75 6.15
CA ASN A 63 -6.53 -9.85 6.19
C ASN A 63 -6.75 -9.21 7.58
N ASP A 64 -5.66 -8.97 8.32
CA ASP A 64 -5.66 -8.32 9.62
C ASP A 64 -5.55 -6.77 9.49
N GLY A 65 -5.22 -6.26 8.31
CA GLY A 65 -5.11 -4.83 8.01
C GLY A 65 -3.73 -4.23 8.31
N ALA A 66 -2.77 -5.05 8.74
CA ALA A 66 -1.35 -4.72 8.77
C ALA A 66 -0.71 -5.19 7.46
N LEU A 67 -0.03 -4.30 6.73
CA LEU A 67 0.67 -4.74 5.53
C LEU A 67 1.92 -5.53 5.91
N ASP A 68 2.00 -6.72 5.36
CA ASP A 68 3.15 -7.62 5.38
C ASP A 68 4.07 -7.36 4.20
N LEU A 69 5.31 -7.84 4.31
CA LEU A 69 6.35 -7.63 3.32
C LEU A 69 6.82 -8.97 2.76
N ALA A 70 6.68 -9.17 1.46
CA ALA A 70 7.28 -10.29 0.75
C ALA A 70 8.52 -9.83 -0.04
N LEU A 71 9.64 -10.53 0.13
CA LEU A 71 10.91 -10.26 -0.55
C LEU A 71 11.31 -11.45 -1.41
N ALA A 72 11.83 -11.16 -2.60
CA ALA A 72 12.45 -12.15 -3.47
C ALA A 72 13.93 -11.82 -3.68
N ASN A 73 14.78 -12.80 -3.38
CA ASN A 73 16.19 -12.80 -3.73
C ASN A 73 16.53 -14.04 -4.56
N ASN A 74 17.07 -13.83 -5.76
CA ASN A 74 17.49 -14.91 -6.66
C ASN A 74 19.00 -15.23 -6.61
N ASP A 75 19.74 -14.67 -5.66
CA ASP A 75 21.14 -15.04 -5.43
C ASP A 75 21.26 -16.50 -4.98
N ALA A 76 22.47 -17.06 -5.03
CA ALA A 76 22.70 -18.48 -4.73
C ALA A 76 22.27 -18.91 -3.32
N GLN A 77 22.23 -17.97 -2.36
CA GLN A 77 21.73 -18.15 -0.99
C GLN A 77 20.42 -17.39 -0.75
N GLY A 78 19.85 -16.82 -1.81
CA GLY A 78 18.62 -16.05 -1.77
C GLY A 78 17.40 -16.92 -1.48
N GLY A 79 16.34 -16.28 -1.00
CA GLY A 79 15.10 -16.93 -0.67
C GLY A 79 13.89 -16.06 -1.01
N HIS A 80 12.72 -16.67 -0.84
CA HIS A 80 11.43 -15.99 -0.83
C HIS A 80 10.98 -15.86 0.62
N TYR A 81 11.04 -14.64 1.15
CA TYR A 81 10.75 -14.36 2.55
C TYR A 81 9.41 -13.63 2.66
N LEU A 82 8.58 -14.05 3.61
CA LEU A 82 7.37 -13.34 4.01
C LEU A 82 7.54 -12.87 5.46
N PHE A 83 7.51 -11.56 5.67
CA PHE A 83 7.58 -10.93 6.97
C PHE A 83 6.18 -10.52 7.40
N HIS A 84 5.64 -11.27 8.36
CA HIS A 84 4.34 -10.99 8.95
C HIS A 84 4.43 -9.78 9.89
N ASN A 85 3.70 -8.72 9.57
CA ASN A 85 3.60 -7.51 10.36
C ASN A 85 2.65 -7.71 11.53
N ARG A 86 3.16 -7.55 12.75
CA ARG A 86 2.40 -7.82 13.99
C ARG A 86 1.95 -6.53 14.66
N LEU A 87 1.35 -5.61 13.90
CA LEU A 87 0.70 -4.46 14.48
C LEU A 87 -0.35 -4.92 15.51
N THR A 88 -0.59 -4.08 16.53
CA THR A 88 -1.73 -4.32 17.43
C THR A 88 -3.03 -4.29 16.61
N ALA A 89 -4.04 -5.08 17.01
CA ALA A 89 -5.31 -5.15 16.28
C ALA A 89 -5.93 -3.75 16.04
N ASP A 90 -5.85 -2.85 17.02
CA ASP A 90 -6.36 -1.48 16.86
C ASP A 90 -5.62 -0.68 15.78
N ARG A 91 -4.31 -0.91 15.63
CA ARG A 91 -3.46 -0.25 14.64
C ARG A 91 -3.59 -0.90 13.26
N ALA A 92 -3.68 -2.22 13.19
CA ALA A 92 -3.95 -2.96 11.96
C ALA A 92 -5.32 -2.56 11.38
N ARG A 93 -6.33 -2.35 12.22
CA ARG A 93 -7.66 -1.87 11.80
C ARG A 93 -7.74 -0.35 11.56
N ALA A 94 -6.64 0.38 11.66
CA ALA A 94 -6.56 1.79 11.28
C ALA A 94 -6.32 1.98 9.78
N SER A 95 -6.84 1.08 8.95
CA SER A 95 -6.69 1.06 7.50
C SER A 95 -7.99 0.66 6.80
N ILE A 96 -8.07 1.00 5.51
CA ILE A 96 -9.09 0.51 4.59
C ILE A 96 -8.45 -0.06 3.33
N ALA A 97 -9.00 -1.17 2.83
CA ALA A 97 -8.61 -1.76 1.56
C ALA A 97 -9.71 -1.49 0.52
N ILE A 98 -9.37 -0.84 -0.59
CA ILE A 98 -10.29 -0.44 -1.64
C ILE A 98 -10.03 -1.26 -2.91
N ASP A 99 -11.01 -2.08 -3.30
CA ASP A 99 -10.97 -2.80 -4.57
C ASP A 99 -11.77 -2.04 -5.63
N VAL A 100 -11.10 -1.59 -6.69
CA VAL A 100 -11.72 -0.79 -7.74
C VAL A 100 -11.98 -1.65 -8.96
N VAL A 101 -13.27 -1.86 -9.25
CA VAL A 101 -13.71 -2.74 -10.34
C VAL A 101 -14.58 -1.98 -11.35
N ASP A 102 -14.67 -2.53 -12.57
CA ASP A 102 -15.62 -2.05 -13.56
C ASP A 102 -17.07 -2.51 -13.29
N ALA A 103 -17.99 -2.13 -14.18
CA ALA A 103 -19.40 -2.51 -14.10
C ALA A 103 -19.66 -4.02 -14.06
N ARG A 104 -18.68 -4.85 -14.48
CA ARG A 104 -18.74 -6.31 -14.52
C ARG A 104 -17.88 -6.97 -13.43
N GLY A 105 -17.34 -6.19 -12.48
CA GLY A 105 -16.47 -6.71 -11.43
C GLY A 105 -15.04 -7.01 -11.88
N ARG A 106 -14.58 -6.46 -13.02
CA ARG A 106 -13.24 -6.74 -13.55
C ARG A 106 -12.25 -5.66 -13.11
N HIS A 107 -11.05 -6.08 -12.73
CA HIS A 107 -9.91 -5.23 -12.32
C HIS A 107 -9.24 -4.58 -13.55
N THR A 108 -9.99 -3.70 -14.22
CA THR A 108 -9.56 -3.02 -15.47
C THR A 108 -9.35 -1.52 -15.27
N LYS A 109 -9.15 -1.11 -14.01
CA LYS A 109 -9.17 0.29 -13.57
C LYS A 109 -7.81 0.77 -13.06
N SER A 110 -6.71 0.22 -13.58
CA SER A 110 -5.39 0.78 -13.34
C SER A 110 -5.34 2.27 -13.71
N GLY A 111 -4.65 3.06 -12.89
CA GLY A 111 -4.65 4.52 -12.94
C GLY A 111 -5.83 5.19 -12.24
N ALA A 112 -6.77 4.44 -11.66
CA ALA A 112 -7.78 5.01 -10.78
C ALA A 112 -7.11 5.62 -9.54
N GLU A 113 -7.54 6.82 -9.16
CA GLU A 113 -7.07 7.49 -7.95
C GLU A 113 -8.07 7.26 -6.81
N VAL A 114 -7.57 6.75 -5.70
CA VAL A 114 -8.33 6.55 -4.46
C VAL A 114 -7.87 7.60 -3.46
N ARG A 115 -8.80 8.38 -2.91
CA ARG A 115 -8.54 9.37 -1.87
C ARG A 115 -9.41 9.12 -0.66
N VAL A 116 -8.81 9.20 0.51
CA VAL A 116 -9.49 9.07 1.80
C VAL A 116 -9.43 10.42 2.50
N TYR A 117 -10.58 10.90 2.93
CA TYR A 117 -10.76 12.18 3.60
C TYR A 117 -11.31 11.99 5.02
N ALA A 118 -11.02 12.93 5.91
CA ALA A 118 -11.71 12.99 7.19
C ALA A 118 -13.22 13.24 6.95
N ALA A 119 -14.07 12.41 7.54
CA ALA A 119 -15.49 12.35 7.23
C ALA A 119 -16.17 13.73 7.27
N GLY A 120 -16.94 14.06 6.23
CA GLY A 120 -17.65 15.33 6.13
C GLY A 120 -16.76 16.54 5.80
N THR A 121 -15.48 16.33 5.50
CA THR A 121 -14.53 17.42 5.18
C THR A 121 -13.77 17.14 3.87
N ARG A 122 -12.97 18.11 3.44
CA ARG A 122 -12.01 17.97 2.33
C ARG A 122 -10.57 17.79 2.79
N ARG A 123 -10.35 17.57 4.09
CA ARG A 123 -9.02 17.26 4.62
C ARG A 123 -8.63 15.85 4.17
N LEU A 124 -7.66 15.78 3.27
CA LEU A 124 -7.08 14.52 2.81
C LEU A 124 -6.34 13.85 3.98
N ILE A 125 -6.55 12.54 4.13
CA ILE A 125 -5.83 11.68 5.09
C ILE A 125 -4.80 10.85 4.34
N SER A 126 -5.23 10.13 3.30
CA SER A 126 -4.36 9.24 2.53
C SER A 126 -4.85 9.17 1.08
N SER A 127 -3.96 8.79 0.17
CA SER A 127 -4.28 8.58 -1.24
C SER A 127 -3.41 7.50 -1.86
N ALA A 128 -3.98 6.76 -2.81
CA ALA A 128 -3.29 5.74 -3.57
C ALA A 128 -3.74 5.75 -5.04
N LEU A 129 -2.90 5.22 -5.93
CA LEU A 129 -3.28 4.86 -7.28
C LEU A 129 -3.50 3.36 -7.35
N VAL A 130 -4.51 2.91 -8.10
CA VAL A 130 -4.60 1.52 -8.53
C VAL A 130 -3.49 1.30 -9.55
N ASP A 131 -2.41 0.68 -9.11
CA ASP A 131 -1.22 0.53 -9.93
C ASP A 131 -1.38 -0.54 -11.04
N SER A 132 -0.33 -0.70 -11.83
CA SER A 132 -0.18 -1.78 -12.80
C SER A 132 1.20 -2.45 -12.68
N GLY A 133 1.81 -2.35 -11.49
CA GLY A 133 3.20 -2.74 -11.23
C GLY A 133 3.85 -1.85 -10.17
N SER A 134 4.57 -2.48 -9.24
CA SER A 134 5.17 -1.83 -8.07
C SER A 134 6.39 -2.64 -7.65
N GLY A 135 7.57 -2.06 -7.93
CA GLY A 135 8.87 -2.69 -7.71
C GLY A 135 9.43 -3.46 -8.90
N TYR A 136 10.68 -3.93 -8.76
CA TYR A 136 11.38 -4.66 -9.80
C TYR A 136 10.80 -6.08 -9.94
N CYS A 137 10.31 -6.43 -11.13
CA CYS A 137 9.69 -7.73 -11.43
C CYS A 137 8.54 -8.14 -10.49
N SER A 138 7.83 -7.18 -9.91
CA SER A 138 6.79 -7.41 -8.89
C SER A 138 5.57 -6.49 -9.04
N GLN A 139 4.50 -6.86 -8.33
CA GLN A 139 3.31 -6.03 -8.17
C GLN A 139 2.75 -6.22 -6.75
N ASN A 140 2.56 -5.13 -6.02
CA ASN A 140 1.86 -5.09 -4.73
C ASN A 140 0.43 -5.61 -4.88
N VAL A 141 -0.18 -6.00 -3.76
CA VAL A 141 -1.56 -6.49 -3.77
C VAL A 141 -2.54 -5.43 -4.28
N MET A 142 -3.51 -5.86 -5.09
CA MET A 142 -4.79 -5.17 -5.28
C MET A 142 -5.79 -5.93 -4.43
N PRO A 143 -6.42 -5.34 -3.40
CA PRO A 143 -6.90 -3.95 -3.28
C PRO A 143 -5.87 -2.88 -2.87
N ALA A 144 -6.17 -1.61 -3.17
CA ALA A 144 -5.39 -0.47 -2.70
C ALA A 144 -5.56 -0.31 -1.18
N HIS A 145 -4.46 -0.40 -0.43
CA HIS A 145 -4.44 -0.23 1.02
C HIS A 145 -4.14 1.21 1.40
N LEU A 146 -4.94 1.79 2.29
CA LEU A 146 -4.75 3.16 2.78
C LEU A 146 -4.92 3.20 4.30
N GLY A 147 -3.91 3.68 5.03
CA GLY A 147 -4.06 4.03 6.43
C GLY A 147 -5.02 5.22 6.59
N VAL A 148 -5.75 5.21 7.70
CA VAL A 148 -6.75 6.24 8.02
C VAL A 148 -6.34 7.11 9.20
N ALA A 149 -5.07 7.04 9.63
CA ALA A 149 -4.51 7.87 10.70
C ALA A 149 -5.36 7.88 11.99
N GLY A 150 -5.96 6.73 12.33
CA GLY A 150 -6.82 6.58 13.52
C GLY A 150 -8.22 7.24 13.43
N HIS A 151 -8.61 7.79 12.28
CA HIS A 151 -9.95 8.36 12.10
C HIS A 151 -11.04 7.29 12.21
N ALA A 152 -12.01 7.49 13.11
CA ALA A 152 -13.12 6.54 13.32
C ALA A 152 -14.08 6.46 12.12
N ARG A 153 -14.16 7.52 11.32
CA ARG A 153 -14.97 7.60 10.10
C ARG A 153 -14.22 8.35 9.01
N VAL A 154 -14.36 7.90 7.78
CA VAL A 154 -13.73 8.50 6.60
C VAL A 154 -14.70 8.61 5.42
N ASP A 155 -14.39 9.52 4.50
CA ASP A 155 -15.00 9.55 3.17
C ASP A 155 -14.00 9.04 2.14
N VAL A 156 -14.42 8.12 1.28
CA VAL A 156 -13.60 7.56 0.19
C VAL A 156 -14.08 8.12 -1.14
N GLU A 157 -13.20 8.69 -1.94
CA GLU A 157 -13.47 9.08 -3.33
C GLU A 157 -12.57 8.29 -4.27
N VAL A 158 -13.18 7.59 -5.23
CA VAL A 158 -12.49 6.92 -6.34
C VAL A 158 -12.71 7.72 -7.61
N THR A 159 -11.62 8.17 -8.21
CA THR A 159 -11.60 8.92 -9.45
C THR A 159 -11.06 8.05 -10.58
N VAL A 160 -11.81 7.96 -11.68
CA VAL A 160 -11.38 7.29 -12.91
C VAL A 160 -11.45 8.24 -14.10
N LEU A 161 -10.48 8.13 -15.00
CA LEU A 161 -10.50 8.84 -16.28
C LEU A 161 -11.23 7.99 -17.32
N THR A 162 -12.23 8.56 -17.99
CA THR A 162 -12.96 7.93 -19.09
C THR A 162 -12.85 8.79 -20.34
N LYS A 163 -13.34 8.27 -21.47
CA LYS A 163 -13.42 9.03 -22.72
C LYS A 163 -14.28 10.30 -22.60
N SER A 164 -15.25 10.33 -21.69
CA SER A 164 -16.11 11.50 -21.43
C SER A 164 -15.60 12.40 -20.31
N GLY A 165 -14.39 12.14 -19.80
CA GLY A 165 -13.73 12.93 -18.77
C GLY A 165 -13.64 12.20 -17.43
N ARG A 166 -13.44 12.98 -16.37
CA ARG A 166 -13.25 12.47 -15.01
C ARG A 166 -14.59 12.01 -14.41
N LYS A 167 -14.65 10.77 -13.93
CA LYS A 167 -15.76 10.24 -13.11
C LYS A 167 -15.30 10.03 -11.67
N ILE A 168 -16.16 10.37 -10.72
CA ILE A 168 -15.90 10.26 -9.29
C ILE A 168 -17.02 9.42 -8.66
N VAL A 169 -16.65 8.42 -7.88
CA VAL A 169 -17.55 7.63 -7.02
C VAL A 169 -17.16 7.91 -5.58
N ALA A 170 -18.12 8.31 -4.74
CA ALA A 170 -17.85 8.66 -3.35
C ALA A 170 -18.66 7.77 -2.39
N HIS A 171 -18.00 7.30 -1.34
CA HIS A 171 -18.59 6.61 -0.20
C HIS A 171 -18.35 7.46 1.03
N ARG A 172 -19.43 7.87 1.71
CA ARG A 172 -19.36 8.80 2.84
C ARG A 172 -19.50 8.06 4.16
N ASN A 173 -18.88 8.59 5.21
CA ASN A 173 -19.02 8.13 6.58
C ASN A 173 -18.76 6.62 6.76
N VAL A 174 -17.74 6.10 6.07
CA VAL A 174 -17.29 4.71 6.15
C VAL A 174 -16.60 4.49 7.49
N ASP A 175 -16.93 3.39 8.18
CA ASP A 175 -16.21 2.90 9.35
C ASP A 175 -15.09 1.93 8.91
N PRO A 176 -13.80 2.31 8.98
CA PRO A 176 -12.70 1.45 8.55
C PRO A 176 -12.59 0.13 9.33
N ARG A 177 -13.11 0.09 10.56
CA ARG A 177 -13.03 -1.09 11.43
C ARG A 177 -14.06 -2.17 11.07
N THR A 178 -15.19 -1.76 10.48
CA THR A 178 -16.30 -2.68 10.17
C THR A 178 -16.61 -2.76 8.68
N ALA A 179 -15.99 -1.93 7.84
CA ALA A 179 -16.13 -2.03 6.40
C ALA A 179 -15.65 -3.40 5.89
N PRO A 180 -16.24 -3.94 4.82
CA PRO A 180 -15.66 -5.07 4.11
C PRO A 180 -14.19 -4.81 3.77
N ARG A 181 -13.35 -5.83 3.88
CA ARG A 181 -11.92 -5.75 3.53
C ARG A 181 -11.64 -6.82 2.45
N PRO A 182 -11.63 -6.44 1.15
CA PRO A 182 -11.78 -5.08 0.62
C PRO A 182 -13.21 -4.54 0.54
N LEU A 183 -13.33 -3.21 0.56
CA LEU A 183 -14.51 -2.48 0.13
C LEU A 183 -14.48 -2.35 -1.40
N VAL A 184 -15.38 -3.06 -2.07
CA VAL A 184 -15.48 -3.07 -3.53
C VAL A 184 -16.22 -1.82 -4.02
N ILE A 185 -15.57 -1.02 -4.86
CA ILE A 185 -16.12 0.19 -5.47
C ILE A 185 -16.23 0.01 -6.99
N ASN A 186 -17.47 0.07 -7.48
CA ASN A 186 -17.76 -0.05 -8.92
C ASN A 186 -17.60 1.31 -9.62
N ALA A 187 -16.48 1.48 -10.32
CA ALA A 187 -16.22 2.66 -11.13
C ALA A 187 -16.83 2.48 -12.54
N ARG A 188 -18.15 2.76 -12.65
CA ARG A 188 -18.89 2.70 -13.91
C ARG A 188 -18.23 3.57 -14.99
N GLN A 189 -18.24 3.08 -16.24
CA GLN A 189 -17.74 3.84 -17.41
C GLN A 189 -18.62 5.02 -17.73
#